data_AF-A0A2E7MU99-F1
#
_entry.id   AF-A0A2E7MU99-F1
#
_cell.length_a   1.000
_cell.length_b   1.000
_cell.length_c   1.000
_cell.angle_alpha   90.00
_cell.angle_beta   90.00
_cell.angle_gamma   90.00
#
_symmetry.space_group_name_H-M   'P 1'
#
loop_
_entity.id
_entity.type
_entity.pdbx_description
1 polymer ?
#
loop_
_entity_poly.entity_id
_entity_poly.type
_entity_poly.pdbx_seq_one_letter_code
_entity_poly.pdbx_strand_id
1 'polypeptide(L)'
;MFNIFKRKQPNKNAMFTLQPYRYLGQWVFDDETRGLQAEAFVCGMSEIIDDVLVANGIDPVDVQDGFRLTFSTTPFPDHTHSLTWDRKGEGGNWYHCDQTKRSGWLCPALFLYYPEAPKKLYARADIF
;
A
#
# COMPACT_ATOMS: atom_id res chain seq x y z
N MET A 1 3.99 40.41 19.14
CA MET A 1 3.80 39.07 19.72
C MET A 1 3.47 38.12 18.57
N PHE A 2 4.49 37.55 17.91
CA PHE A 2 4.29 36.66 16.76
C PHE A 2 4.58 35.23 17.22
N ASN A 3 3.53 34.44 17.39
CA ASN A 3 3.65 33.03 17.72
C ASN A 3 3.85 32.26 16.42
N ILE A 4 5.11 32.01 16.06
CA ILE A 4 5.48 31.18 14.92
C ILE A 4 5.26 29.72 15.34
N PHE A 5 4.04 29.22 15.14
CA PHE A 5 3.86 27.78 15.01
C PHE A 5 4.63 27.34 13.76
N LYS A 6 5.89 26.94 13.94
CA LYS A 6 6.59 26.14 12.95
C LYS A 6 5.75 24.88 12.76
N ARG A 7 4.96 24.82 11.68
CA ARG A 7 4.40 23.56 11.19
C ARG A 7 5.59 22.60 11.07
N LYS A 8 5.60 21.56 11.91
CA LYS A 8 6.55 20.46 11.81
C LYS A 8 6.41 19.96 10.36
N GLN A 9 7.46 20.08 9.55
CA GLN A 9 7.40 19.53 8.20
C GLN A 9 7.05 18.04 8.34
N PRO A 10 6.04 17.52 7.62
CA PRO A 10 5.79 16.10 7.64
C PRO A 10 7.08 15.39 7.20
N ASN A 11 7.52 14.41 7.98
CA ASN A 11 8.65 13.57 7.60
C ASN A 11 8.38 13.07 6.17
N LYS A 12 9.21 13.49 5.21
CA LYS A 12 9.05 13.16 3.79
C LYS A 12 9.22 11.66 3.51
N ASN A 13 9.73 10.90 4.49
CA ASN A 13 9.86 9.46 4.44
C ASN A 13 8.91 8.87 5.49
N ALA A 14 7.68 8.61 5.11
CA ALA A 14 6.76 7.81 5.90
C ALA A 14 6.65 6.44 5.25
N MET A 15 7.47 5.51 5.73
CA MET A 15 7.34 4.09 5.42
C MET A 15 6.26 3.52 6.35
N PHE A 16 5.35 2.76 5.78
CA PHE A 16 4.25 2.14 6.51
C PHE A 16 4.27 0.63 6.30
N THR A 17 3.74 -0.07 7.28
CA THR A 17 3.61 -1.52 7.24
C THR A 17 2.20 -1.89 7.64
N LEU A 18 1.59 -2.78 6.84
CA LEU A 18 0.30 -3.39 7.11
C LEU A 18 0.47 -4.87 7.33
N GLN A 19 -0.55 -5.47 7.93
CA GLN A 19 -0.74 -6.92 7.95
C GLN A 19 -1.99 -7.26 7.14
N PRO A 20 -1.88 -7.43 5.81
CA PRO A 20 -2.99 -7.95 5.06
C PRO A 20 -3.25 -9.42 5.40
N TYR A 21 -4.50 -9.84 5.34
CA TYR A 21 -4.96 -11.22 5.51
C TYR A 21 -6.11 -11.51 4.55
N ARG A 22 -6.44 -12.79 4.38
CA ARG A 22 -7.51 -13.20 3.49
C ARG A 22 -8.85 -13.13 4.22
N TYR A 23 -9.81 -12.43 3.64
CA TYR A 23 -11.18 -12.40 4.11
C TYR A 23 -12.15 -12.45 2.92
N LEU A 24 -13.09 -13.39 2.95
CA LEU A 24 -14.11 -13.59 1.90
C LEU A 24 -13.53 -13.60 0.46
N GLY A 25 -12.35 -14.20 0.28
CA GLY A 25 -11.71 -14.28 -1.04
C GLY A 25 -11.09 -12.97 -1.52
N GLN A 26 -10.76 -12.04 -0.62
CA GLN A 26 -10.02 -10.81 -0.91
C GLN A 26 -8.88 -10.60 0.07
N TRP A 27 -7.83 -9.89 -0.35
CA TRP A 27 -6.87 -9.34 0.60
C TRP A 27 -7.50 -8.13 1.26
N VAL A 28 -7.54 -8.14 2.58
CA VAL A 28 -8.00 -7.02 3.40
C VAL A 28 -6.95 -6.69 4.43
N PHE A 29 -7.04 -5.53 5.08
CA PHE A 29 -6.17 -5.18 6.19
C PHE A 29 -6.92 -4.36 7.26
N ASP A 30 -6.38 -4.37 8.47
CA ASP A 30 -6.82 -3.53 9.58
C ASP A 30 -5.78 -2.44 9.87
N ASP A 31 -6.24 -1.29 10.34
CA ASP A 31 -5.42 -0.29 11.02
C ASP A 31 -6.30 0.49 12.01
N GLU A 32 -6.33 0.02 13.26
CA GLU A 32 -7.13 0.63 14.33
C GLU A 32 -6.77 2.10 14.58
N THR A 33 -5.51 2.49 14.39
CA THR A 33 -5.05 3.87 14.60
C THR A 33 -5.64 4.83 13.57
N ARG A 34 -6.16 4.29 12.47
CA ARG A 34 -6.82 5.01 11.37
C ARG A 34 -8.31 4.65 11.24
N GLY A 35 -8.84 3.80 12.13
CA GLY A 35 -10.23 3.35 12.10
C GLY A 35 -10.57 2.47 10.91
N LEU A 36 -9.59 1.74 10.35
CA LEU A 36 -9.80 0.81 9.25
C LEU A 36 -9.98 -0.60 9.79
N GLN A 37 -11.05 -1.28 9.36
CA GLN A 37 -11.35 -2.66 9.69
C GLN A 37 -11.76 -3.39 8.42
N ALA A 38 -11.06 -4.49 8.11
CA ALA A 38 -11.21 -5.30 6.90
C ALA A 38 -11.27 -4.45 5.62
N GLU A 39 -10.43 -3.40 5.54
CA GLU A 39 -10.36 -2.54 4.35
C GLU A 39 -9.81 -3.36 3.19
N ALA A 40 -10.59 -3.48 2.12
CA ALA A 40 -10.30 -4.41 1.04
C ALA A 40 -9.40 -3.80 -0.05
N PHE A 41 -8.44 -4.60 -0.51
CA PHE A 41 -7.72 -4.34 -1.75
C PHE A 41 -8.56 -4.82 -2.94
N VAL A 42 -9.20 -3.89 -3.65
CA VAL A 42 -10.12 -4.18 -4.76
C VAL A 42 -9.56 -3.75 -6.12
N CYS A 43 -10.29 -4.06 -7.19
CA CYS A 43 -10.04 -3.53 -8.54
C CYS A 43 -8.59 -3.69 -9.03
N GLY A 44 -8.08 -4.92 -9.01
CA GLY A 44 -6.75 -5.28 -9.51
C GLY A 44 -5.64 -5.21 -8.46
N MET A 45 -5.87 -4.58 -7.30
CA MET A 45 -4.83 -4.45 -6.28
C MET A 45 -4.57 -5.76 -5.52
N SER A 46 -5.59 -6.62 -5.35
CA SER A 46 -5.39 -7.96 -4.77
C SER A 46 -4.45 -8.81 -5.63
N GLU A 47 -4.59 -8.77 -6.95
CA GLU A 47 -3.74 -9.53 -7.87
C GLU A 47 -2.33 -8.97 -7.93
N ILE A 48 -2.15 -7.65 -7.78
CA ILE A 48 -0.84 -7.04 -7.62
C ILE A 48 -0.18 -7.50 -6.31
N ILE A 49 -0.95 -7.64 -5.23
CA ILE A 49 -0.43 -8.19 -3.96
C ILE A 49 0.02 -9.64 -4.13
N ASP A 50 -0.72 -10.46 -4.87
CA ASP A 50 -0.29 -11.83 -5.21
C ASP A 50 1.04 -11.82 -5.98
N ASP A 51 1.17 -10.94 -6.98
CA ASP A 51 2.43 -10.77 -7.73
C ASP A 51 3.59 -10.34 -6.80
N VAL A 52 3.33 -9.47 -5.82
CA VAL A 52 4.32 -9.06 -4.80
C VAL A 52 4.74 -10.25 -3.95
N LEU A 53 3.80 -11.04 -3.43
CA LEU A 53 4.08 -12.24 -2.63
C LEU A 53 4.96 -13.22 -3.40
N VAL A 54 4.56 -13.57 -4.61
CA VAL A 54 5.29 -14.52 -5.47
C VAL A 54 6.71 -14.05 -5.76
N ALA A 55 6.91 -12.76 -6.04
CA ALA A 55 8.25 -12.21 -6.27
C ALA A 55 9.15 -12.20 -5.02
N ASN A 56 8.55 -12.26 -3.82
CA ASN A 56 9.29 -12.44 -2.56
C ASN A 56 9.42 -13.91 -2.16
N GLY A 57 9.07 -14.86 -3.04
CA GLY A 57 9.17 -16.29 -2.77
C GLY A 57 8.13 -16.82 -1.80
N ILE A 58 7.01 -16.11 -1.65
CA ILE A 58 5.90 -16.45 -0.75
C ILE A 58 4.74 -16.94 -1.62
N ASP A 59 4.27 -18.18 -1.39
CA ASP A 59 3.04 -18.65 -2.00
C ASP A 59 1.84 -17.99 -1.29
N PRO A 60 0.96 -17.24 -2.01
CA PRO A 60 -0.22 -16.63 -1.40
C PRO A 60 -1.07 -17.60 -0.58
N VAL A 61 -1.15 -18.89 -0.96
CA VAL A 61 -1.96 -19.89 -0.24
C VAL A 61 -1.43 -20.19 1.16
N ASP A 62 -0.14 -19.95 1.41
CA ASP A 62 0.52 -20.23 2.69
C ASP A 62 0.36 -19.09 3.70
N VAL A 63 -0.09 -17.90 3.26
CA VAL A 63 -0.17 -16.68 4.09
C VAL A 63 -1.58 -16.12 4.19
N GLN A 64 -2.59 -16.99 4.13
CA GLN A 64 -4.00 -16.57 4.23
C GLN A 64 -4.31 -15.88 5.56
N ASP A 65 -3.68 -16.28 6.66
CA ASP A 65 -3.84 -15.65 7.98
C ASP A 65 -3.04 -14.35 8.13
N GLY A 66 -2.18 -14.07 7.16
CA GLY A 66 -1.57 -12.78 6.92
C GLY A 66 -0.07 -12.79 6.70
N PHE A 67 0.42 -11.65 6.28
CA PHE A 67 1.84 -11.39 6.01
C PHE A 67 2.15 -9.91 6.26
N ARG A 68 3.42 -9.53 6.18
CA ARG A 68 3.84 -8.13 6.33
C ARG A 68 3.94 -7.47 4.95
N LEU A 69 3.15 -6.42 4.71
CA LEU A 69 3.26 -5.57 3.52
C LEU A 69 3.87 -4.22 3.90
N THR A 70 5.09 -3.95 3.47
CA THR A 70 5.76 -2.66 3.68
C THR A 70 5.69 -1.81 2.42
N PHE A 71 5.32 -0.53 2.56
CA PHE A 71 5.28 0.41 1.44
C PHE A 71 5.79 1.80 1.80
N SER A 72 6.28 2.53 0.80
CA SER A 72 6.89 3.85 0.97
C SER A 72 6.84 4.67 -0.32
N THR A 73 6.85 6.00 -0.24
CA THR A 73 7.03 6.89 -1.40
C THR A 73 8.48 7.03 -1.85
N THR A 74 9.41 6.55 -1.03
CA THR A 74 10.85 6.56 -1.30
C THR A 74 11.31 5.10 -1.45
N PRO A 75 12.14 4.77 -2.45
CA PRO A 75 12.68 3.42 -2.58
C PRO A 75 13.46 3.07 -1.32
N PHE A 76 13.29 1.84 -0.86
CA PHE A 76 14.00 1.30 0.29
C PHE A 76 14.77 0.03 -0.11
N PRO A 77 15.78 -0.41 0.66
CA PRO A 77 16.51 -1.63 0.35
C PRO A 77 15.57 -2.81 0.15
N ASP A 78 15.85 -3.61 -0.87
CA ASP A 78 15.16 -4.87 -1.16
C ASP A 78 13.65 -4.77 -1.43
N HIS A 79 13.12 -3.57 -1.73
CA HIS A 79 11.79 -3.46 -2.33
C HIS A 79 11.74 -4.28 -3.63
N THR A 80 10.60 -4.93 -3.87
CA THR A 80 10.44 -5.81 -5.05
C THR A 80 9.55 -5.20 -6.11
N HIS A 81 8.61 -4.35 -5.69
CA HIS A 81 7.62 -3.78 -6.57
C HIS A 81 7.54 -2.27 -6.44
N SER A 82 7.06 -1.63 -7.50
CA SER A 82 6.71 -0.22 -7.48
C SER A 82 5.46 0.05 -8.29
N LEU A 83 4.66 0.99 -7.79
CA LEU A 83 3.46 1.49 -8.43
C LEU A 83 3.70 2.91 -8.93
N THR A 84 3.36 3.16 -10.19
CA THR A 84 3.31 4.51 -10.79
C THR A 84 1.88 5.00 -10.82
N TRP A 85 1.63 6.19 -10.29
CA TRP A 85 0.31 6.81 -10.40
C TRP A 85 -0.03 7.07 -11.87
N ASP A 86 -1.23 6.66 -12.29
CA ASP A 86 -1.73 6.86 -13.66
C ASP A 86 -2.76 8.01 -13.70
N ARG A 87 -3.89 7.84 -13.00
CA ARG A 87 -4.99 8.80 -13.02
C ARG A 87 -5.84 8.74 -11.75
N LYS A 88 -6.62 9.78 -11.52
CA LYS A 88 -7.72 9.75 -10.54
C LYS A 88 -8.92 8.99 -11.12
N GLY A 89 -9.65 8.24 -10.31
CA GLY A 89 -10.86 7.54 -10.74
C GLY A 89 -11.68 7.01 -9.57
N GLU A 90 -13.01 7.03 -9.69
CA GLU A 90 -13.95 6.38 -8.74
C GLU A 90 -13.72 6.81 -7.27
N GLY A 91 -13.33 8.07 -7.04
CA GLY A 91 -13.02 8.61 -5.70
C GLY A 91 -11.62 8.25 -5.17
N GLY A 92 -10.97 7.24 -5.73
CA GLY A 92 -9.59 6.84 -5.45
C GLY A 92 -8.61 7.19 -6.58
N ASN A 93 -7.56 6.37 -6.70
CA ASN A 93 -6.47 6.58 -7.65
C ASN A 93 -6.05 5.27 -8.29
N TRP A 94 -5.89 5.31 -9.62
CA TRP A 94 -5.35 4.20 -10.40
C TRP A 94 -3.84 4.27 -10.46
N TYR A 95 -3.22 3.11 -10.30
CA TYR A 95 -1.79 2.89 -10.35
C TYR A 95 -1.45 1.78 -11.33
N HIS A 96 -0.28 1.88 -11.94
CA HIS A 96 0.32 0.85 -12.75
C HIS A 96 1.46 0.19 -11.99
N CYS A 97 1.46 -1.14 -11.91
CA CYS A 97 2.57 -1.92 -11.37
C CYS A 97 3.71 -1.97 -12.39
N ASP A 98 4.88 -1.43 -12.03
CA ASP A 98 5.99 -1.28 -12.95
C ASP A 98 6.55 -2.63 -13.42
N GLN A 99 6.47 -3.66 -12.57
CA GLN A 99 6.99 -5.00 -12.83
C GLN A 99 6.04 -5.84 -13.68
N THR A 100 4.75 -5.86 -13.34
CA THR A 100 3.77 -6.77 -13.98
C THR A 100 2.89 -6.10 -15.02
N LYS A 101 2.98 -4.78 -15.15
CA LYS A 101 2.15 -3.95 -16.04
C LYS A 101 0.65 -3.99 -15.76
N ARG A 102 0.24 -4.63 -14.66
CA ARG A 102 -1.14 -4.60 -14.18
C ARG A 102 -1.52 -3.22 -13.68
N SER A 103 -2.80 -2.92 -13.75
CA SER A 103 -3.38 -1.73 -13.14
C SER A 103 -4.16 -2.11 -11.89
N GLY A 104 -3.99 -1.33 -10.83
CA GLY A 104 -4.71 -1.49 -9.57
C GLY A 104 -5.22 -0.15 -9.07
N TRP A 105 -6.38 -0.17 -8.42
CA TRP A 105 -6.96 1.02 -7.80
C TRP A 105 -6.71 1.04 -6.30
N LEU A 106 -6.30 2.20 -5.77
CA LEU A 106 -6.22 2.46 -4.34
C LEU A 106 -7.34 3.42 -3.94
N CYS A 107 -8.11 2.99 -2.95
CA CYS A 107 -9.24 3.73 -2.40
C CYS A 107 -8.80 5.01 -1.65
N PRO A 108 -9.75 5.83 -1.20
CA PRO A 108 -9.45 7.01 -0.38
C PRO A 108 -8.71 6.71 0.94
N ALA A 109 -8.70 5.47 1.43
CA ALA A 109 -7.94 5.10 2.63
C ALA A 109 -6.43 5.38 2.46
N LEU A 110 -5.92 5.44 1.23
CA LEU A 110 -4.56 5.90 0.93
C LEU A 110 -4.23 7.26 1.56
N PHE A 111 -5.22 8.15 1.66
CA PHE A 111 -5.06 9.49 2.23
C PHE A 111 -4.91 9.51 3.75
N LEU A 112 -5.15 8.37 4.42
CA LEU A 112 -4.85 8.20 5.85
C LEU A 112 -3.36 7.93 6.08
N TYR A 113 -2.60 7.60 5.03
CA TYR A 113 -1.16 7.36 5.06
C TYR A 113 -0.37 8.52 4.44
N TYR A 114 -0.89 9.12 3.36
CA TYR A 114 -0.23 10.22 2.66
C TYR A 114 -1.17 11.42 2.46
N PRO A 115 -0.68 12.66 2.56
CA PRO A 115 -1.52 13.86 2.40
C PRO A 115 -2.05 14.05 0.98
N GLU A 116 -1.44 13.40 -0.01
CA GLU A 116 -1.83 13.42 -1.41
C GLU A 116 -1.52 12.05 -2.06
N ALA A 117 -2.08 11.79 -3.24
CA ALA A 117 -1.87 10.53 -3.94
C ALA A 117 -0.41 10.47 -4.44
N PRO A 118 0.43 9.57 -3.91
CA PRO A 118 1.84 9.57 -4.28
C PRO A 118 2.02 9.20 -5.74
N LYS A 119 2.96 9.85 -6.43
CA LYS A 119 3.28 9.52 -7.83
C LYS A 119 4.02 8.19 -7.97
N LYS A 120 4.71 7.78 -6.90
CA LYS A 120 5.40 6.50 -6.77
C LYS A 120 5.13 5.91 -5.41
N LEU A 121 4.92 4.59 -5.39
CA LEU A 121 4.94 3.77 -4.19
C LEU A 121 5.88 2.60 -4.45
N TYR A 122 6.68 2.22 -3.46
CA TYR A 122 7.54 1.05 -3.47
C TYR A 122 7.01 0.08 -2.44
N ALA A 123 7.06 -1.22 -2.73
CA ALA A 123 6.46 -2.24 -1.89
C ALA A 123 7.33 -3.51 -1.78
N ARG A 124 7.16 -4.21 -0.66
CA ARG A 124 7.74 -5.52 -0.37
C ARG A 124 6.80 -6.31 0.55
N ALA A 125 6.74 -7.62 0.35
CA ALA A 125 6.08 -8.53 1.26
C ALA A 125 7.11 -9.41 1.99
N ASP A 126 6.86 -9.68 3.26
CA ASP A 126 7.66 -10.58 4.10
C ASP A 126 6.73 -11.47 4.96
N ILE A 127 7.18 -12.67 5.31
CA ILE A 127 6.52 -13.50 6.34
C ILE A 127 6.86 -12.98 7.75
N PHE A 128 6.12 -13.44 8.75
CA PHE A 128 6.36 -13.10 10.16
C PHE A 128 7.64 -13.74 10.72
#